data_AF-A0A6A4GBI9-F1
#
_entry.id   AF-A0A6A4GBI9-F1
#
_cell.length_a   1.000
_cell.length_b   1.000
_cell.length_c   1.000
_cell.angle_alpha   90.00
_cell.angle_beta   90.00
_cell.angle_gamma   90.00
#
_symmetry.space_group_name_H-M   'P 1'
#
loop_
_entity.id
_entity.type
_entity.pdbx_description
1 polymer ?
#
loop_
_entity_poly.entity_id
_entity_poly.type
_entity_poly.pdbx_seq_one_letter_code
_entity_poly.pdbx_strand_id
1 'polypeptide(L)'
;MRSPLVTIISLSGLIRSAKFGSDTVAAYGLAVIVVASDAALALVQLSLGLPAYACTLFIGLVVGIIIANLAGNYRHQVLAFLGTLKHSMATVLTIPVDKKEKEEEFPFPGGALYKLHKMNLTELKDLLRNLKQPLSGSKPVLLQRLVDFSSNPSAWNLIVAGRRQPHKGPRDVTNKARTGEEKKPRKKSQVAARRDELMGERSPAEPVQVIQRSKDTRTEQQKNEVIAWAKRFVANNPDIQTPRQPKEFNATKMKPELDSRLANIEGQLQVLLATVKASSNGDAMSVDSEPVMPPPLPTPLRALPPLSTYTNISLPSFIPNIALPPPPLISVPPFTMNSPLPASDSMITESITESINMTTESITESAKTATESRKVLVLGNGTRLEFFNSDVPCPPSLSFAKDIPKLGRVWDDARPEFSPSECSLKIKGNAIALKHWPVVYSYSHDQRWRGTKGAWDTWKWIAERYHQSTPENFWEEFRDEHGHTMSFTAITRMLRKQRTEADQRLVQQQQEQLGLEFSQQYNVRGRAMVRASAIAKRVGKNGQL
;
A
#
# COMPACT_ATOMS: atom_id res chain seq x y z
N MET A 1 -13.10 59.06 20.58
CA MET A 1 -12.18 57.90 20.49
C MET A 1 -12.77 56.75 21.30
N ARG A 2 -13.22 55.68 20.65
CA ARG A 2 -13.83 54.52 21.33
C ARG A 2 -12.75 53.48 21.65
N SER A 3 -12.76 52.96 22.88
CA SER A 3 -11.73 52.07 23.41
C SER A 3 -11.65 50.74 22.63
N PRO A 4 -10.44 50.29 22.22
CA PRO A 4 -10.25 49.05 21.46
C PRO A 4 -10.69 47.79 22.22
N LEU A 5 -10.84 47.86 23.55
CA LEU A 5 -11.33 46.76 24.38
C LEU A 5 -12.81 46.39 24.10
N VAL A 6 -13.63 47.35 23.65
CA VAL A 6 -15.06 47.10 23.40
C VAL A 6 -15.29 46.29 22.12
N THR A 7 -14.38 46.41 21.14
CA THR A 7 -14.46 45.67 19.87
C THR A 7 -14.11 44.19 20.05
N ILE A 8 -13.19 43.86 20.96
CA ILE A 8 -12.74 42.49 21.22
C ILE A 8 -13.83 41.67 21.95
N ILE A 9 -14.57 42.31 22.86
CA ILE A 9 -15.67 41.67 23.60
C ILE A 9 -16.89 41.41 22.69
N SER A 10 -17.12 42.25 21.67
CA SER A 10 -18.21 42.06 20.71
C SER A 10 -17.96 40.89 19.74
N LEU A 11 -16.71 40.67 19.32
CA LEU A 11 -16.32 39.55 18.44
C LEU A 11 -16.41 38.18 19.13
N SER A 12 -16.14 38.13 20.44
CA SER A 12 -16.21 36.88 21.22
C SER A 12 -17.65 36.41 21.46
N GLY A 13 -18.62 37.34 21.45
CA GLY A 13 -20.06 37.02 21.47
C GLY A 13 -20.56 36.41 20.15
N LEU A 14 -20.03 36.84 19.01
CA LEU A 14 -20.44 36.36 17.68
C LEU A 14 -20.00 34.91 17.40
N ILE A 15 -18.90 34.47 18.01
CA ILE A 15 -18.32 33.12 17.84
C ILE A 15 -19.14 32.03 18.55
N ARG A 16 -19.98 32.38 19.54
CA ARG A 16 -20.75 31.41 20.33
C ARG A 16 -22.03 30.88 19.67
N SER A 17 -22.49 31.46 18.56
CA SER A 17 -23.85 31.21 18.03
C SER A 17 -23.93 30.43 16.70
N ALA A 18 -22.81 29.99 16.11
CA ALA A 18 -22.83 29.47 14.75
C ALA A 18 -22.39 28.00 14.63
N LYS A 19 -23.28 27.13 14.14
CA LYS A 19 -22.98 25.74 13.73
C LYS A 19 -22.51 25.74 12.26
N PHE A 20 -21.31 25.23 12.00
CA PHE A 20 -20.76 25.14 10.64
C PHE A 20 -20.14 23.76 10.34
N GLY A 21 -20.15 23.37 9.06
CA GLY A 21 -19.63 22.10 8.53
C GLY A 21 -18.11 22.08 8.30
N SER A 22 -17.56 20.89 8.00
CA SER A 22 -16.11 20.62 8.04
C SER A 22 -15.25 21.50 7.14
N ASP A 23 -15.78 21.93 5.99
CA ASP A 23 -15.00 22.67 5.00
C ASP A 23 -14.82 24.15 5.39
N THR A 24 -15.62 24.63 6.34
CA THR A 24 -15.53 26.00 6.88
C THR A 24 -14.39 26.12 7.91
N VAL A 25 -13.96 25.01 8.52
CA VAL A 25 -12.95 25.02 9.60
C VAL A 25 -11.56 25.43 9.08
N ALA A 26 -11.20 25.03 7.85
CA ALA A 26 -9.92 25.40 7.25
C ALA A 26 -9.83 26.88 6.87
N ALA A 27 -10.93 27.47 6.38
CA ALA A 27 -11.01 28.90 6.06
C ALA A 27 -10.96 29.77 7.33
N TYR A 28 -11.57 29.31 8.43
CA TYR A 28 -11.50 30.00 9.72
C TYR A 28 -10.11 29.89 10.37
N GLY A 29 -9.40 28.77 10.21
CA GLY A 29 -8.01 28.66 10.67
C GLY A 29 -7.11 29.74 10.06
N LEU A 30 -7.25 29.99 8.75
CA LEU A 30 -6.53 31.05 8.07
C LEU A 30 -6.97 32.46 8.50
N ALA A 31 -8.28 32.69 8.69
CA ALA A 31 -8.77 33.99 9.17
C ALA A 31 -8.31 34.32 10.60
N VAL A 32 -8.23 33.33 11.48
CA VAL A 32 -7.72 33.49 12.86
C VAL A 32 -6.21 33.81 12.84
N ILE A 33 -5.43 33.21 11.93
CA ILE A 33 -4.01 33.50 11.77
C ILE A 33 -3.79 34.94 11.23
N VAL A 34 -4.64 35.42 10.31
CA VAL A 34 -4.57 36.79 9.79
C VAL A 34 -4.94 37.82 10.87
N VAL A 35 -6.00 37.58 11.65
CA VAL A 35 -6.38 38.48 12.75
C VAL A 35 -5.35 38.47 13.89
N ALA A 36 -4.72 37.32 14.16
CA ALA A 36 -3.66 37.23 15.15
C ALA A 36 -2.37 37.96 14.71
N SER A 37 -2.07 37.99 13.41
CA SER A 37 -0.89 38.71 12.89
C SER A 37 -1.07 40.22 12.90
N ASP A 38 -2.25 40.73 12.58
CA ASP A 38 -2.55 42.17 12.70
C ASP A 38 -2.57 42.65 14.16
N ALA A 39 -3.10 41.84 15.07
CA ALA A 39 -3.06 42.13 16.51
C ALA A 39 -1.63 42.11 17.08
N ALA A 40 -0.78 41.20 16.59
CA ALA A 40 0.63 41.14 16.97
C ALA A 40 1.40 42.38 16.47
N LEU A 41 1.13 42.85 15.25
CA LEU A 41 1.69 44.09 14.71
C LEU A 41 1.28 45.33 15.51
N ALA A 42 0.01 45.42 15.93
CA ALA A 42 -0.47 46.50 16.80
C ALA A 42 0.17 46.46 18.20
N LEU A 43 0.42 45.26 18.75
CA LEU A 43 1.11 45.10 20.04
C LEU A 43 2.60 45.45 19.96
N VAL A 44 3.27 45.14 18.85
CA VAL A 44 4.66 45.54 18.61
C VAL A 44 4.77 47.07 18.51
N GLN A 45 3.82 47.75 17.89
CA GLN A 45 3.77 49.22 17.85
C GLN A 45 3.53 49.84 19.24
N LEU A 46 2.74 49.20 20.10
CA LEU A 46 2.53 49.65 21.48
C LEU A 46 3.76 49.44 22.38
N SER A 47 4.66 48.52 22.01
CA SER A 47 5.83 48.15 22.80
C SER A 47 7.04 49.11 22.65
N LEU A 48 6.97 50.06 21.72
CA LEU A 48 8.04 51.03 21.42
C LEU A 48 8.34 52.04 22.54
N GLY A 49 7.61 52.01 23.66
CA GLY A 49 7.84 52.86 24.84
C GLY A 49 8.16 52.11 26.14
N LEU A 50 8.26 50.79 26.11
CA LEU A 50 8.46 49.97 27.31
C LEU A 50 9.89 49.38 27.36
N PRO A 51 10.50 49.26 28.56
CA PRO A 51 11.80 48.62 28.69
C PRO A 51 11.73 47.15 28.27
N ALA A 52 12.81 46.64 27.67
CA ALA A 52 12.85 45.32 27.01
C ALA A 52 12.34 44.16 27.90
N TYR A 53 12.59 44.21 29.21
CA TYR A 53 12.13 43.20 30.16
C TYR A 53 10.60 43.16 30.35
N ALA A 54 9.93 44.31 30.23
CA ALA A 54 8.47 44.40 30.32
C ALA A 54 7.81 43.81 29.07
N CYS A 55 8.45 43.98 27.90
CA CYS A 55 7.98 43.39 26.65
C CYS A 55 8.04 41.86 26.67
N THR A 56 9.13 41.28 27.19
CA THR A 56 9.27 39.81 27.28
C THR A 56 8.26 39.19 28.24
N LEU A 57 7.98 39.83 29.38
CA LEU A 57 6.98 39.35 30.34
C LEU A 57 5.57 39.44 29.75
N PHE A 58 5.26 40.53 29.04
CA PHE A 58 3.96 40.72 28.41
C PHE A 58 3.71 39.70 27.29
N ILE A 59 4.70 39.47 26.42
CA ILE A 59 4.60 38.45 25.35
C ILE A 59 4.43 37.05 25.96
N GLY A 60 5.19 36.71 27.00
CA GLY A 60 5.06 35.44 27.71
C GLY A 60 3.67 35.21 28.30
N LEU A 61 3.06 36.25 28.90
CA LEU A 61 1.72 36.20 29.47
C LEU A 61 0.64 36.01 28.39
N VAL A 62 0.74 36.73 27.26
CA VAL A 62 -0.20 36.59 26.14
C VAL A 62 -0.12 35.20 25.52
N VAL A 63 1.09 34.67 25.30
CA VAL A 63 1.29 33.31 24.78
C VAL A 63 0.73 32.26 25.76
N GLY A 64 0.96 32.43 27.06
CA GLY A 64 0.40 31.57 28.10
C GLY A 64 -1.13 31.51 28.09
N ILE A 65 -1.80 32.66 27.94
CA ILE A 65 -3.26 32.74 27.86
C ILE A 65 -3.79 32.06 26.58
N ILE A 66 -3.09 32.22 25.44
CA ILE A 66 -3.48 31.56 24.18
C ILE A 66 -3.37 30.04 24.31
N ILE A 67 -2.26 29.53 24.88
CA ILE A 67 -2.05 28.09 25.11
C ILE A 67 -3.10 27.52 26.08
N ALA A 68 -3.39 28.22 27.18
CA ALA A 68 -4.39 27.80 28.15
C ALA A 68 -5.81 27.71 27.54
N ASN A 69 -6.18 28.68 26.70
CA ASN A 69 -7.46 28.66 25.99
C ASN A 69 -7.52 27.55 24.93
N LEU A 70 -6.44 27.31 24.18
CA LEU A 70 -6.35 26.20 23.23
C LEU A 70 -6.49 24.85 23.94
N ALA A 71 -5.80 24.66 25.07
CA ALA A 71 -5.88 23.46 25.88
C ALA A 71 -7.28 23.23 26.48
N GLY A 72 -7.94 24.30 26.95
CA GLY A 72 -9.31 24.23 27.45
C GLY A 72 -10.33 23.86 26.37
N ASN A 73 -10.19 24.43 25.17
CA ASN A 73 -11.09 24.16 24.05
C ASN A 73 -10.89 22.73 23.49
N TYR A 74 -9.63 22.25 23.45
CA TYR A 74 -9.32 20.86 23.11
C TYR A 74 -9.91 19.88 24.13
N ARG A 75 -9.80 20.18 25.43
CA ARG A 75 -10.38 19.35 26.49
C ARG A 75 -11.90 19.24 26.36
N HIS A 76 -12.60 20.34 26.05
CA HIS A 76 -14.05 20.31 25.85
C HIS A 76 -14.47 19.56 24.57
N GLN A 77 -13.75 19.71 23.46
CA GLN A 77 -14.04 18.95 22.25
C GLN A 77 -13.75 17.45 22.41
N VAL A 78 -12.66 17.08 23.08
CA VAL A 78 -12.33 15.68 23.35
C VAL A 78 -13.33 15.04 24.32
N LEU A 79 -13.78 15.76 25.35
CA LEU A 79 -14.81 15.27 26.27
C LEU A 79 -16.20 15.18 25.61
N ALA A 80 -16.56 16.13 24.73
CA ALA A 80 -17.79 16.05 23.95
C ALA A 80 -17.76 14.88 22.95
N PHE A 81 -16.60 14.62 22.33
CA PHE A 81 -16.39 13.49 21.44
C PHE A 81 -16.39 12.14 22.18
N LEU A 82 -15.80 12.07 23.38
CA LEU A 82 -15.86 10.88 24.24
C LEU A 82 -17.26 10.63 24.79
N GLY A 83 -18.04 11.68 25.06
CA GLY A 83 -19.43 11.59 25.47
C GLY A 83 -20.33 11.03 24.36
N THR A 84 -20.15 11.49 23.12
CA THR A 84 -20.88 10.94 21.96
C THR A 84 -20.42 9.52 21.61
N LEU A 85 -19.14 9.17 21.81
CA LEU A 85 -18.67 7.80 21.66
C LEU A 85 -19.27 6.87 22.72
N LYS A 86 -19.38 7.31 23.99
CA LYS A 86 -20.01 6.53 25.07
C LYS A 86 -21.49 6.28 24.81
N HIS A 87 -22.24 7.27 24.33
CA HIS A 87 -23.65 7.05 23.97
C HIS A 87 -23.80 6.22 22.68
N SER A 88 -22.95 6.39 21.68
CA SER A 88 -22.98 5.58 20.45
C SER A 88 -22.58 4.12 20.69
N MET A 89 -21.74 3.82 21.70
CA MET A 89 -21.40 2.44 22.05
C MET A 89 -22.38 1.81 23.05
N ALA A 90 -22.99 2.60 23.93
CA ALA A 90 -24.01 2.09 24.86
C ALA A 90 -25.34 1.71 24.18
N THR A 91 -25.65 2.25 23.00
CA THR A 91 -26.86 1.87 22.24
C THR A 91 -26.66 0.64 21.33
N VAL A 92 -25.41 0.20 21.09
CA VAL A 92 -25.11 -0.88 20.13
C VAL A 92 -24.82 -2.24 20.80
N LEU A 93 -24.62 -2.29 22.12
CA LEU A 93 -24.30 -3.55 22.82
C LEU A 93 -25.07 -3.71 24.13
N THR A 94 -26.39 -3.88 24.02
CA THR A 94 -27.17 -4.53 25.07
C THR A 94 -28.17 -5.49 24.41
N ILE A 95 -27.66 -6.58 23.84
CA ILE A 95 -28.47 -7.77 23.57
C ILE A 95 -28.39 -8.62 24.84
N PRO A 96 -29.48 -8.80 25.60
CA PRO A 96 -29.46 -9.65 26.77
C PRO A 96 -29.25 -11.10 26.33
N VAL A 97 -28.07 -11.61 26.67
CA VAL A 97 -27.66 -13.02 26.53
C VAL A 97 -28.40 -13.81 27.60
N ASP A 98 -29.65 -14.18 27.31
CA ASP A 98 -30.34 -15.37 27.88
C ASP A 98 -31.77 -15.48 27.35
N LYS A 99 -31.89 -15.52 26.02
CA LYS A 99 -33.13 -15.99 25.38
C LYS A 99 -32.74 -17.12 24.46
N LYS A 100 -33.24 -18.33 24.79
CA LYS A 100 -33.37 -19.44 23.84
C LYS A 100 -33.78 -18.83 22.51
N GLU A 101 -32.87 -18.89 21.53
CA GLU A 101 -33.11 -18.40 20.17
C GLU A 101 -34.35 -19.12 19.65
N LYS A 102 -35.51 -18.48 19.81
CA LYS A 102 -36.71 -18.90 19.11
C LYS A 102 -36.33 -18.78 17.66
N GLU A 103 -36.47 -19.87 16.93
CA GLU A 103 -36.21 -19.94 15.50
C GLU A 103 -37.25 -19.08 14.78
N GLU A 104 -37.12 -17.77 14.88
CA GLU A 104 -38.01 -16.82 14.24
C GLU A 104 -37.84 -16.95 12.73
N GLU A 105 -38.93 -17.33 12.10
CA GLU A 105 -39.03 -17.47 10.66
C GLU A 105 -39.49 -16.12 10.08
N PHE A 106 -38.70 -15.58 9.16
CA PHE A 106 -38.97 -14.28 8.55
C PHE A 106 -39.66 -14.50 7.21
N PRO A 107 -40.81 -13.85 6.94
CA PRO A 107 -41.52 -13.97 5.67
C PRO A 107 -40.86 -13.12 4.58
N PHE A 108 -40.87 -13.63 3.35
CA PHE A 108 -40.30 -13.00 2.16
C PHE A 108 -41.29 -13.03 0.97
N PRO A 109 -41.04 -12.24 -0.09
CA PRO A 109 -41.89 -12.24 -1.29
C PRO A 109 -42.09 -13.66 -1.84
N GLY A 110 -43.34 -14.01 -2.15
CA GLY A 110 -43.71 -15.35 -2.59
C GLY A 110 -44.05 -16.33 -1.45
N GLY A 111 -44.16 -15.86 -0.21
CA GLY A 111 -44.61 -16.67 0.93
C GLY A 111 -43.53 -17.58 1.53
N ALA A 112 -42.27 -17.45 1.09
CA ALA A 112 -41.16 -18.20 1.63
C ALA A 112 -40.80 -17.71 3.05
N LEU A 113 -40.56 -18.65 3.95
CA LEU A 113 -40.13 -18.41 5.33
C LEU A 113 -38.66 -18.82 5.48
N TYR A 114 -37.81 -17.92 5.96
CA TYR A 114 -36.37 -18.18 6.11
C TYR A 114 -35.90 -17.97 7.55
N LYS A 115 -35.07 -18.89 8.05
CA LYS A 115 -34.38 -18.79 9.35
C LYS A 115 -33.06 -18.05 9.20
N LEU A 116 -33.13 -16.72 9.14
CA LEU A 116 -31.98 -15.86 8.79
C LEU A 116 -30.76 -16.08 9.69
N HIS A 117 -30.94 -16.29 11.00
CA HIS A 117 -29.84 -16.47 11.94
C HIS A 117 -29.01 -17.76 11.71
N LYS A 118 -29.61 -18.79 11.11
CA LYS A 118 -28.94 -20.06 10.80
C LYS A 118 -28.14 -20.02 9.49
N MET A 119 -28.36 -19.02 8.64
CA MET A 119 -27.71 -18.95 7.32
C MET A 119 -26.23 -18.58 7.41
N ASN A 120 -25.44 -19.15 6.50
CA ASN A 120 -24.04 -18.79 6.31
C ASN A 120 -23.90 -17.46 5.52
N LEU A 121 -22.70 -16.87 5.51
CA LEU A 121 -22.47 -15.57 4.85
C LEU A 121 -22.75 -15.60 3.34
N THR A 122 -22.50 -16.74 2.69
CA THR A 122 -22.73 -16.97 1.26
C THR A 122 -24.22 -17.01 0.94
N GLU A 123 -25.01 -17.75 1.72
CA GLU A 123 -26.48 -17.84 1.62
C GLU A 123 -27.14 -16.47 1.83
N LEU A 124 -26.68 -15.69 2.83
CA LEU A 124 -27.17 -14.34 3.06
C LEU A 124 -26.92 -13.43 1.86
N LYS A 125 -25.74 -13.53 1.22
CA LYS A 125 -25.41 -12.75 0.01
C LYS A 125 -26.20 -13.21 -1.20
N ASP A 126 -26.45 -14.50 -1.36
CA ASP A 126 -27.25 -15.02 -2.46
C ASP A 126 -28.73 -14.62 -2.29
N LEU A 127 -29.27 -14.65 -1.08
CA LEU A 127 -30.61 -14.16 -0.76
C LEU A 127 -30.73 -12.66 -1.07
N LEU A 128 -29.77 -11.84 -0.63
CA LEU A 128 -29.71 -10.41 -0.96
C LEU A 128 -29.58 -10.16 -2.48
N ARG A 129 -28.82 -10.99 -3.20
CA ARG A 129 -28.68 -10.89 -4.66
C ARG A 129 -30.02 -11.16 -5.35
N ASN A 130 -30.75 -12.18 -4.91
CA ASN A 130 -32.07 -12.52 -5.45
C ASN A 130 -33.09 -11.41 -5.18
N LEU A 131 -33.01 -10.77 -4.01
CA LEU A 131 -33.82 -9.62 -3.62
C LEU A 131 -33.30 -8.28 -4.19
N LYS A 132 -32.25 -8.29 -5.02
CA LYS A 132 -31.61 -7.09 -5.61
C LYS A 132 -31.21 -6.03 -4.57
N GLN A 133 -30.85 -6.45 -3.37
CA GLN A 133 -30.37 -5.59 -2.30
C GLN A 133 -28.83 -5.45 -2.33
N PRO A 134 -28.25 -4.39 -1.72
CA PRO A 134 -26.80 -4.20 -1.66
C PRO A 134 -26.06 -5.37 -0.97
N LEU A 135 -24.93 -5.80 -1.54
CA LEU A 135 -24.15 -6.97 -1.08
C LEU A 135 -22.98 -6.63 -0.12
N SER A 136 -22.77 -5.36 0.21
CA SER A 136 -21.67 -4.92 1.07
C SER A 136 -22.04 -4.96 2.56
N GLY A 137 -21.09 -5.39 3.39
CA GLY A 137 -21.22 -5.43 4.86
C GLY A 137 -20.63 -6.69 5.51
N SER A 138 -20.46 -6.64 6.83
CA SER A 138 -20.20 -7.81 7.68
C SER A 138 -21.49 -8.64 7.85
N LYS A 139 -21.39 -9.90 8.31
CA LYS A 139 -22.56 -10.79 8.56
C LYS A 139 -23.72 -10.11 9.32
N PRO A 140 -23.50 -9.39 10.44
CA PRO A 140 -24.60 -8.73 11.15
C PRO A 140 -25.27 -7.62 10.34
N VAL A 141 -24.51 -6.87 9.52
CA VAL A 141 -25.07 -5.84 8.64
C VAL A 141 -25.96 -6.44 7.55
N LEU A 142 -25.57 -7.60 7.01
CA LEU A 142 -26.38 -8.32 6.02
C LEU A 142 -27.64 -8.92 6.64
N LEU A 143 -27.54 -9.47 7.86
CA LEU A 143 -28.69 -9.96 8.63
C LEU A 143 -29.67 -8.84 8.93
N GLN A 144 -29.20 -7.72 9.50
CA GLN A 144 -30.06 -6.58 9.82
C GLN A 144 -30.79 -6.07 8.57
N ARG A 145 -30.08 -5.95 7.44
CA ARG A 145 -30.67 -5.51 6.18
C ARG A 145 -31.78 -6.46 5.68
N LEU A 146 -31.62 -7.77 5.89
CA LEU A 146 -32.64 -8.75 5.53
C LEU A 146 -33.82 -8.73 6.49
N VAL A 147 -33.58 -8.53 7.79
CA VAL A 147 -34.62 -8.35 8.80
C VAL A 147 -35.43 -7.09 8.46
N ASP A 148 -34.79 -5.94 8.26
CA ASP A 148 -35.42 -4.67 7.89
C ASP A 148 -36.26 -4.81 6.61
N PHE A 149 -35.74 -5.56 5.62
CA PHE A 149 -36.44 -5.83 4.37
C PHE A 149 -37.66 -6.76 4.57
N SER A 150 -37.54 -7.79 5.41
CA SER A 150 -38.65 -8.71 5.75
C SER A 150 -39.75 -8.03 6.56
N SER A 151 -39.39 -7.08 7.42
CA SER A 151 -40.34 -6.31 8.23
C SER A 151 -41.14 -5.27 7.43
N ASN A 152 -40.78 -5.01 6.17
CA ASN A 152 -41.47 -4.03 5.32
C ASN A 152 -42.07 -4.67 4.06
N PRO A 153 -43.26 -5.32 4.15
CA PRO A 153 -43.94 -5.92 3.02
C PRO A 153 -44.23 -4.95 1.87
N SER A 154 -44.37 -3.65 2.14
CA SER A 154 -44.61 -2.65 1.10
C SER A 154 -43.43 -2.51 0.13
N ALA A 155 -42.20 -2.74 0.61
CA ALA A 155 -40.99 -2.72 -0.20
C ALA A 155 -40.87 -3.92 -1.15
N TRP A 156 -41.65 -4.99 -0.92
CA TRP A 156 -41.61 -6.20 -1.74
C TRP A 156 -42.15 -5.95 -3.15
N ASN A 157 -43.17 -5.09 -3.27
CA ASN A 157 -43.79 -4.73 -4.54
C ASN A 157 -42.85 -3.95 -5.46
N LEU A 158 -41.85 -3.25 -4.91
CA LEU A 158 -40.85 -2.50 -5.68
C LEU A 158 -39.85 -3.43 -6.40
N ILE A 159 -39.69 -4.68 -5.95
CA ILE A 159 -38.75 -5.63 -6.55
C ILE A 159 -39.36 -6.35 -7.77
N VAL A 160 -40.67 -6.59 -7.72
CA VAL A 160 -41.42 -7.38 -8.71
C VAL A 160 -41.72 -6.58 -9.99
N ALA A 161 -41.87 -5.26 -9.90
CA ALA A 161 -42.16 -4.41 -11.07
C ALA A 161 -40.90 -3.72 -11.65
N GLY A 162 -39.85 -4.48 -11.91
CA GLY A 162 -38.60 -3.98 -12.50
C GLY A 162 -38.60 -3.92 -14.01
N ARG A 163 -39.56 -3.22 -14.66
CA ARG A 163 -39.35 -2.68 -16.00
C ARG A 163 -38.11 -1.80 -15.89
N ARG A 164 -37.00 -2.18 -16.52
CA ARG A 164 -35.74 -1.41 -16.50
C ARG A 164 -36.06 0.02 -16.93
N GLN A 165 -36.23 0.94 -15.99
CA GLN A 165 -36.30 2.35 -16.30
C GLN A 165 -34.91 2.71 -16.81
N PRO A 166 -34.75 3.08 -18.09
CA PRO A 166 -33.48 3.59 -18.57
C PRO A 166 -33.14 4.81 -17.70
N HIS A 167 -31.89 4.88 -17.27
CA HIS A 167 -31.34 5.91 -16.39
C HIS A 167 -31.26 7.31 -17.04
N LYS A 168 -32.16 7.60 -17.99
CA LYS A 168 -32.46 8.93 -18.50
C LYS A 168 -33.77 9.34 -17.87
N GLY A 169 -33.71 10.17 -16.83
CA GLY A 169 -34.90 10.72 -16.19
C GLY A 169 -35.86 11.36 -17.20
N PRO A 170 -37.14 11.52 -16.84
CA PRO A 170 -38.08 12.31 -17.64
C PRO A 170 -37.47 13.68 -17.90
N ARG A 171 -37.18 13.98 -19.17
CA ARG A 171 -37.08 15.37 -19.58
C ARG A 171 -38.49 15.88 -19.60
N ASP A 172 -38.84 16.76 -18.67
CA ASP A 172 -40.01 17.61 -18.78
C ASP A 172 -39.87 18.40 -20.08
N VAL A 173 -40.56 17.94 -21.11
CA VAL A 173 -40.76 18.68 -22.37
C VAL A 173 -42.11 19.35 -22.31
N THR A 174 -42.46 19.98 -21.20
CA THR A 174 -43.67 20.80 -21.10
C THR A 174 -43.46 21.96 -20.13
N ASN A 175 -43.69 23.16 -20.67
CA ASN A 175 -44.02 24.39 -19.98
C ASN A 175 -42.87 25.23 -19.38
N LYS A 176 -42.31 26.10 -20.23
CA LYS A 176 -42.13 27.51 -19.86
C LYS A 176 -42.06 28.41 -21.10
N ALA A 177 -43.25 28.72 -21.63
CA ALA A 177 -43.48 30.02 -22.25
C ALA A 177 -43.62 31.05 -21.11
N ARG A 178 -43.12 32.28 -21.35
CA ARG A 178 -42.95 33.42 -20.40
C ARG A 178 -41.72 33.23 -19.50
N THR A 179 -40.67 34.04 -19.57
CA THR A 179 -40.60 35.51 -19.75
C THR A 179 -39.22 35.82 -20.33
N GLY A 180 -39.14 36.85 -21.19
CA GLY A 180 -37.90 37.24 -21.86
C GLY A 180 -36.86 37.79 -20.90
N GLU A 181 -35.87 36.98 -20.55
CA GLU A 181 -34.57 37.45 -20.06
C GLU A 181 -33.49 36.55 -20.66
N GLU A 182 -32.60 37.16 -21.45
CA GLU A 182 -31.46 36.52 -22.10
C GLU A 182 -30.47 36.01 -21.04
N LYS A 183 -30.54 34.71 -20.73
CA LYS A 183 -29.53 34.05 -19.90
C LYS A 183 -28.27 33.83 -20.71
N LYS A 184 -27.17 34.45 -20.25
CA LYS A 184 -25.80 34.28 -20.76
C LYS A 184 -25.46 32.79 -21.01
N PRO A 185 -24.87 32.44 -22.16
CA PRO A 185 -24.55 31.06 -22.49
C PRO A 185 -23.54 30.49 -21.49
N ARG A 186 -23.91 29.35 -20.88
CA ARG A 186 -23.00 28.59 -20.02
C ARG A 186 -21.83 28.09 -20.86
N LYS A 187 -20.59 28.33 -20.40
CA LYS A 187 -19.36 27.90 -21.06
C LYS A 187 -19.42 26.39 -21.35
N LYS A 188 -19.35 26.00 -22.62
CA LYS A 188 -19.22 24.59 -23.05
C LYS A 188 -17.99 23.98 -22.38
N SER A 189 -18.06 22.72 -21.98
CA SER A 189 -16.90 22.05 -21.37
C SER A 189 -15.75 21.96 -22.37
N GLN A 190 -14.51 22.01 -21.89
CA GLN A 190 -13.30 21.99 -22.73
C GLN A 190 -13.25 20.79 -23.69
N VAL A 191 -13.84 19.66 -23.29
CA VAL A 191 -13.91 18.45 -24.13
C VAL A 191 -14.90 18.62 -25.29
N ALA A 192 -16.01 19.35 -25.06
CA ALA A 192 -16.96 19.68 -26.12
C ALA A 192 -16.37 20.70 -27.10
N ALA A 193 -15.64 21.71 -26.60
CA ALA A 193 -14.95 22.69 -27.44
C ALA A 193 -13.89 22.02 -28.34
N ARG A 194 -13.06 21.12 -27.78
CA ARG A 194 -12.04 20.39 -28.54
C ARG A 194 -12.63 19.44 -29.58
N ARG A 195 -13.82 18.90 -29.31
CA ARG A 195 -14.54 18.05 -30.27
C ARG A 195 -15.13 18.87 -31.41
N ASP A 196 -15.70 20.04 -31.11
CA ASP A 196 -16.25 20.95 -32.12
C ASP A 196 -15.12 21.50 -33.02
N GLU A 197 -13.93 21.78 -32.47
CA GLU A 197 -12.73 22.14 -33.25
C GLU A 197 -12.26 21.01 -34.19
N LEU A 198 -12.27 19.76 -33.72
CA LEU A 198 -11.75 18.63 -34.51
C LEU A 198 -12.72 18.13 -35.59
N MET A 199 -14.03 18.28 -35.37
CA MET A 199 -15.08 17.68 -36.21
C MET A 199 -15.94 18.70 -36.96
N GLY A 200 -15.62 20.00 -36.84
CA GLY A 200 -16.41 21.10 -37.39
C GLY A 200 -17.65 21.42 -36.55
N GLU A 201 -18.02 22.70 -36.53
CA GLU A 201 -19.22 23.18 -35.83
C GLU A 201 -20.47 22.54 -36.46
N ARG A 202 -21.16 21.68 -35.69
CA ARG A 202 -22.36 21.01 -36.19
C ARG A 202 -23.49 22.03 -36.29
N SER A 203 -23.93 22.30 -37.53
CA SER A 203 -25.02 23.23 -37.82
C SER A 203 -26.25 22.96 -36.92
N PRO A 204 -26.84 23.98 -36.27
CA PRO A 204 -27.93 23.81 -35.30
C PRO A 204 -29.22 23.20 -35.88
N ALA A 205 -29.30 23.02 -37.20
CA ALA A 205 -30.50 22.58 -37.90
C ALA A 205 -30.65 21.05 -38.02
N GLU A 206 -29.66 20.24 -37.65
CA GLU A 206 -29.78 18.79 -37.77
C GLU A 206 -30.34 18.12 -36.50
N PRO A 207 -31.45 17.36 -36.59
CA PRO A 207 -32.00 16.64 -35.46
C PRO A 207 -30.98 15.60 -34.95
N VAL A 208 -30.78 15.59 -33.63
CA VAL A 208 -29.88 14.67 -32.92
C VAL A 208 -30.22 13.23 -33.31
N GLN A 209 -29.42 12.63 -34.20
CA GLN A 209 -29.53 11.22 -34.51
C GLN A 209 -29.30 10.42 -33.22
N VAL A 210 -30.38 9.79 -32.74
CA VAL A 210 -30.32 8.81 -31.65
C VAL A 210 -29.38 7.71 -32.13
N ILE A 211 -28.21 7.60 -31.49
CA ILE A 211 -27.29 6.47 -31.70
C ILE A 211 -28.05 5.22 -31.23
N GLN A 212 -28.77 4.57 -32.15
CA GLN A 212 -29.27 3.22 -31.97
C GLN A 212 -28.02 2.36 -31.84
N ARG A 213 -27.88 1.63 -30.73
CA ARG A 213 -26.91 0.52 -30.64
C ARG A 213 -27.01 -0.28 -31.92
N SER A 214 -25.88 -0.53 -32.57
CA SER A 214 -25.79 -1.24 -33.85
C SER A 214 -26.73 -2.44 -33.82
N LYS A 215 -27.78 -2.41 -34.64
CA LYS A 215 -28.61 -3.58 -34.91
C LYS A 215 -27.65 -4.67 -35.39
N ASP A 216 -27.75 -5.87 -34.83
CA ASP A 216 -26.98 -7.01 -35.32
C ASP A 216 -27.33 -7.20 -36.80
N THR A 217 -26.40 -6.83 -37.69
CA THR A 217 -26.57 -6.87 -39.15
C THR A 217 -26.34 -8.26 -39.71
N ARG A 218 -26.07 -9.26 -38.85
CA ARG A 218 -25.93 -10.65 -39.28
C ARG A 218 -27.24 -11.18 -39.84
N THR A 219 -27.14 -11.92 -40.94
CA THR A 219 -28.28 -12.63 -41.52
C THR A 219 -28.79 -13.70 -40.54
N GLU A 220 -30.06 -14.10 -40.66
CA GLU A 220 -30.60 -15.19 -39.83
C GLU A 220 -29.78 -16.48 -39.98
N GLN A 221 -29.21 -16.72 -41.16
CA GLN A 221 -28.30 -17.84 -41.39
C GLN A 221 -27.03 -17.74 -40.53
N GLN A 222 -26.38 -16.57 -40.48
CA GLN A 222 -25.21 -16.36 -39.64
C GLN A 222 -25.52 -16.49 -38.14
N LYS A 223 -26.71 -16.05 -37.71
CA LYS A 223 -27.17 -16.25 -36.33
C LYS A 223 -27.34 -17.75 -36.02
N ASN A 224 -27.96 -18.48 -36.95
CA ASN A 224 -28.15 -19.92 -36.82
C ASN A 224 -26.83 -20.68 -36.83
N GLU A 225 -25.84 -20.24 -37.60
CA GLU A 225 -24.47 -20.79 -37.61
C GLU A 225 -23.78 -20.58 -36.27
N VAL A 226 -23.88 -19.38 -35.67
CA VAL A 226 -23.33 -19.10 -34.33
C VAL A 226 -24.02 -19.97 -33.26
N ILE A 227 -25.34 -20.15 -33.35
CA ILE A 227 -26.08 -21.03 -32.42
C ILE A 227 -25.66 -22.50 -32.61
N ALA A 228 -25.50 -22.96 -33.85
CA ALA A 228 -25.05 -24.31 -34.15
C ALA A 228 -23.61 -24.55 -33.67
N TRP A 229 -22.72 -23.58 -33.86
CA TRP A 229 -21.36 -23.61 -33.33
C TRP A 229 -21.37 -23.69 -31.80
N ALA A 230 -22.18 -22.87 -31.12
CA ALA A 230 -22.27 -22.88 -29.67
C ALA A 230 -22.77 -24.25 -29.15
N LYS A 231 -23.76 -24.87 -29.82
CA LYS A 231 -24.22 -26.23 -29.49
C LYS A 231 -23.12 -27.28 -29.65
N ARG A 232 -22.35 -27.24 -30.75
CA ARG A 232 -21.21 -28.15 -30.96
C ARG A 232 -20.10 -27.93 -29.94
N PHE A 233 -19.81 -26.68 -29.61
CA PHE A 233 -18.80 -26.32 -28.61
C PHE A 233 -19.18 -26.88 -27.24
N VAL A 234 -20.45 -26.77 -26.84
CA VAL A 234 -20.98 -27.35 -25.60
C VAL A 234 -20.90 -28.88 -25.62
N ALA A 235 -21.29 -29.52 -26.71
CA ALA A 235 -21.24 -30.98 -26.84
C ALA A 235 -19.81 -31.53 -26.75
N ASN A 236 -18.83 -30.80 -27.30
CA ASN A 236 -17.41 -31.19 -27.29
C ASN A 236 -16.68 -30.87 -25.98
N ASN A 237 -17.25 -30.01 -25.12
CA ASN A 237 -16.63 -29.58 -23.86
C ASN A 237 -17.61 -29.72 -22.67
N PRO A 238 -18.06 -30.95 -22.34
CA PRO A 238 -19.00 -31.17 -21.24
C PRO A 238 -18.44 -30.78 -19.86
N ASP A 239 -17.12 -30.71 -19.73
CA ASP A 239 -16.36 -30.29 -18.55
C ASP A 239 -16.44 -28.78 -18.26
N ILE A 240 -16.69 -27.95 -19.28
CA ILE A 240 -16.86 -26.50 -19.11
C ILE A 240 -18.25 -26.18 -18.53
N GLN A 241 -19.23 -27.08 -18.72
CA GLN A 241 -20.60 -26.88 -18.27
C GLN A 241 -20.89 -27.39 -16.86
N THR A 242 -20.08 -28.31 -16.33
CA THR A 242 -20.21 -28.68 -14.93
C THR A 242 -19.82 -27.45 -14.11
N PRO A 243 -20.75 -26.86 -13.32
CA PRO A 243 -20.37 -25.85 -12.35
C PRO A 243 -19.21 -26.44 -11.59
N ARG A 244 -18.03 -25.80 -11.64
CA ARG A 244 -16.86 -26.31 -10.94
C ARG A 244 -17.30 -26.53 -9.51
N GLN A 245 -17.47 -27.80 -9.12
CA GLN A 245 -17.77 -28.15 -7.74
C GLN A 245 -16.71 -27.41 -6.94
N PRO A 246 -17.11 -26.54 -5.99
CA PRO A 246 -16.15 -25.80 -5.20
C PRO A 246 -15.19 -26.84 -4.66
N LYS A 247 -13.93 -26.76 -5.12
CA LYS A 247 -12.89 -27.73 -4.76
C LYS A 247 -12.96 -27.84 -3.25
N GLU A 248 -13.43 -28.97 -2.75
CA GLU A 248 -13.58 -29.20 -1.32
C GLU A 248 -12.20 -29.01 -0.72
N PHE A 249 -11.96 -27.81 -0.19
CA PHE A 249 -10.81 -27.59 0.66
C PHE A 249 -11.06 -28.54 1.82
N ASN A 250 -10.16 -29.51 2.01
CA ASN A 250 -10.15 -30.48 3.10
C ASN A 250 -10.35 -29.78 4.47
N ALA A 251 -11.59 -29.45 4.80
CA ALA A 251 -11.99 -28.74 6.00
C ALA A 251 -11.82 -29.65 7.23
N THR A 252 -11.77 -30.96 7.01
CA THR A 252 -11.47 -31.99 8.00
C THR A 252 -10.07 -31.88 8.59
N LYS A 253 -9.08 -31.27 7.90
CA LYS A 253 -7.75 -31.07 8.47
C LYS A 253 -7.60 -29.81 9.32
N MET A 254 -8.43 -28.79 9.11
CA MET A 254 -8.29 -27.52 9.85
C MET A 254 -9.00 -27.52 11.21
N LYS A 255 -10.06 -28.32 11.38
CA LYS A 255 -10.79 -28.37 12.65
C LYS A 255 -9.92 -28.81 13.85
N PRO A 256 -9.14 -29.91 13.80
CA PRO A 256 -8.31 -30.30 14.94
C PRO A 256 -7.21 -29.29 15.25
N GLU A 257 -6.69 -28.57 14.25
CA GLU A 257 -5.69 -27.52 14.46
C GLU A 257 -6.30 -26.29 15.16
N LEU A 258 -7.54 -25.93 14.81
CA LEU A 258 -8.25 -24.81 15.43
C LEU A 258 -8.63 -25.12 16.88
N ASP A 259 -9.07 -26.35 17.15
CA ASP A 259 -9.38 -26.83 18.51
C ASP A 259 -8.10 -26.86 19.38
N SER A 260 -6.96 -27.28 18.82
CA SER A 260 -5.67 -27.25 19.51
C SER A 260 -5.20 -25.83 19.83
N ARG A 261 -5.45 -24.86 18.93
CA ARG A 261 -5.13 -23.45 19.17
C ARG A 261 -6.03 -22.83 20.25
N LEU A 262 -7.31 -23.19 20.28
CA LEU A 262 -8.24 -22.76 21.34
C LEU A 262 -7.81 -23.28 22.72
N ALA A 263 -7.47 -24.57 22.82
CA ALA A 263 -6.99 -25.16 24.08
C ALA A 263 -5.70 -24.48 24.58
N ASN A 264 -4.78 -24.12 23.69
CA ASN A 264 -3.55 -23.41 24.05
C ASN A 264 -3.81 -21.96 24.54
N ILE A 265 -4.80 -21.26 23.97
CA ILE A 265 -5.19 -19.92 24.43
C ILE A 265 -5.85 -20.00 25.82
N GLU A 266 -6.71 -21.00 26.02
CA GLU A 266 -7.38 -21.23 27.30
C GLU A 266 -6.37 -21.54 28.43
N GLY A 267 -5.34 -22.35 28.13
CA GLY A 267 -4.24 -22.60 29.06
C GLY A 267 -3.45 -21.32 29.42
N GLN A 268 -3.18 -20.45 28.44
CA GLN A 268 -2.49 -19.17 28.71
C GLN A 268 -3.32 -18.23 29.60
N LEU A 269 -4.65 -18.21 29.42
CA LEU A 269 -5.53 -17.40 30.26
C LEU A 269 -5.58 -17.90 31.71
N GLN A 270 -5.56 -19.22 31.92
CA GLN A 270 -5.52 -19.78 33.28
C GLN A 270 -4.21 -19.44 34.02
N VAL A 271 -3.07 -19.46 33.32
CA VAL A 271 -1.78 -19.06 33.89
C VAL A 271 -1.79 -17.58 34.31
N LEU A 272 -2.28 -16.69 33.44
CA LEU A 272 -2.39 -15.27 33.77
C LEU A 272 -3.30 -15.01 34.99
N LEU A 273 -4.43 -15.72 35.07
CA LEU A 273 -5.33 -15.65 36.23
C LEU A 273 -4.65 -16.12 37.52
N ALA A 274 -3.83 -17.18 37.45
CA ALA A 274 -3.07 -17.65 38.61
C ALA A 274 -1.99 -16.65 39.04
N THR A 275 -1.26 -16.04 38.10
CA THR A 275 -0.24 -15.02 38.39
C THR A 275 -0.83 -13.77 39.05
N VAL A 276 -1.98 -13.28 38.55
CA VAL A 276 -2.65 -12.12 39.15
C VAL A 276 -3.14 -12.43 40.57
N LYS A 277 -3.62 -13.66 40.81
CA LYS A 277 -4.10 -14.08 42.14
C LYS A 277 -2.96 -14.31 43.14
N ALA A 278 -1.77 -14.72 42.67
CA ALA A 278 -0.59 -14.82 43.51
C ALA A 278 -0.03 -13.44 43.91
N SER A 279 -0.16 -12.43 43.04
CA SER A 279 0.36 -11.09 43.28
C SER A 279 -0.50 -10.24 44.23
N SER A 280 -1.73 -10.64 44.56
CA SER A 280 -2.62 -9.86 45.44
C SER A 280 -2.49 -10.17 46.93
N ASN A 281 -1.65 -11.14 47.32
CA ASN A 281 -1.52 -11.60 48.71
C ASN A 281 -0.16 -11.23 49.34
N GLY A 282 0.57 -10.27 48.78
CA GLY A 282 1.85 -9.79 49.32
C GLY A 282 1.68 -8.71 50.37
N ASP A 283 1.81 -9.11 51.63
CA ASP A 283 1.78 -8.35 52.87
C ASP A 283 2.60 -7.05 52.89
N ALA A 284 2.06 -6.09 53.62
CA ALA A 284 2.66 -4.82 53.97
C ALA A 284 3.69 -4.96 55.11
N MET A 285 4.97 -4.72 54.80
CA MET A 285 6.04 -4.37 55.76
C MET A 285 7.00 -3.42 55.00
N SER A 286 6.99 -2.11 55.25
CA SER A 286 7.75 -1.40 56.28
C SER A 286 9.28 -1.56 56.16
N VAL A 287 9.95 -0.66 55.42
CA VAL A 287 11.34 -0.14 55.67
C VAL A 287 11.43 1.20 54.90
N ASP A 288 11.42 2.35 55.56
CA ASP A 288 12.52 3.09 56.20
C ASP A 288 13.52 3.76 55.24
N SER A 289 13.83 5.02 55.53
CA SER A 289 14.33 6.03 54.59
C SER A 289 15.84 6.25 54.73
N GLU A 290 16.59 6.29 53.62
CA GLU A 290 17.88 7.00 53.56
C GLU A 290 18.17 7.58 52.14
N PRO A 291 18.76 8.80 52.03
CA PRO A 291 19.04 9.45 50.76
C PRO A 291 20.50 9.26 50.30
N VAL A 292 20.70 8.63 49.15
CA VAL A 292 22.03 8.50 48.51
C VAL A 292 22.22 9.57 47.43
N MET A 293 23.30 10.33 47.56
CA MET A 293 23.81 11.35 46.64
C MET A 293 24.21 10.79 45.25
N PRO A 294 24.16 11.61 44.17
CA PRO A 294 24.62 11.20 42.84
C PRO A 294 26.14 11.45 42.62
N PRO A 295 26.82 10.65 41.77
CA PRO A 295 28.24 10.82 41.45
C PRO A 295 28.49 11.85 40.32
N PRO A 296 29.67 12.49 40.28
CA PRO A 296 29.99 13.57 39.33
C PRO A 296 30.54 13.09 37.98
N LEU A 297 30.30 13.90 36.94
CA LEU A 297 30.82 13.80 35.58
C LEU A 297 32.36 13.84 35.51
N PRO A 298 32.97 13.19 34.50
CA PRO A 298 34.29 13.54 34.00
C PRO A 298 34.27 14.10 32.57
N THR A 299 34.94 15.24 32.39
CA THR A 299 35.52 15.80 31.15
C THR A 299 36.79 16.56 31.63
N PRO A 300 37.92 16.69 30.90
CA PRO A 300 37.93 16.98 29.46
C PRO A 300 39.14 16.52 28.62
N LEU A 301 39.03 16.81 27.31
CA LEU A 301 40.06 17.22 26.35
C LEU A 301 41.26 16.28 26.07
N ARG A 302 41.19 15.57 24.93
CA ARG A 302 42.37 15.06 24.23
C ARG A 302 42.47 15.70 22.84
N ALA A 303 43.59 16.37 22.63
CA ALA A 303 43.93 17.12 21.42
C ALA A 303 44.12 16.24 20.18
N LEU A 304 43.70 16.77 19.04
CA LEU A 304 43.95 16.24 17.69
C LEU A 304 45.29 16.79 17.16
N PRO A 305 46.10 15.99 16.44
CA PRO A 305 47.23 16.50 15.67
C PRO A 305 46.76 17.05 14.30
N PRO A 306 47.44 18.07 13.73
CA PRO A 306 47.09 18.65 12.44
C PRO A 306 47.48 17.74 11.28
N LEU A 307 46.54 17.51 10.35
CA LEU A 307 46.79 16.80 9.11
C LEU A 307 47.38 17.76 8.05
N SER A 308 48.43 17.28 7.40
CA SER A 308 49.31 17.98 6.49
C SER A 308 48.63 18.58 5.25
N THR A 309 49.12 19.76 4.91
CA THR A 309 48.98 20.46 3.63
C THR A 309 49.34 19.54 2.47
N TYR A 310 48.39 19.27 1.56
CA TYR A 310 48.71 18.67 0.26
C TYR A 310 48.67 19.74 -0.83
N THR A 311 49.79 19.80 -1.53
CA THR A 311 50.20 20.73 -2.56
C THR A 311 49.42 20.56 -3.87
N ASN A 312 49.10 21.71 -4.47
CA ASN A 312 48.86 21.90 -5.90
C ASN A 312 49.88 21.14 -6.75
N ILE A 313 49.43 20.31 -7.70
CA ILE A 313 50.25 19.89 -8.84
C ILE A 313 49.43 20.08 -10.12
N SER A 314 50.04 20.89 -10.98
CA SER A 314 49.67 21.29 -12.34
C SER A 314 49.72 20.12 -13.34
N LEU A 315 48.94 20.25 -14.42
CA LEU A 315 48.99 19.47 -15.65
C LEU A 315 50.44 19.28 -16.18
N PRO A 316 50.66 18.21 -16.96
CA PRO A 316 50.86 18.47 -18.39
C PRO A 316 50.09 17.53 -19.32
N SER A 317 49.52 18.16 -20.34
CA SER A 317 49.07 17.56 -21.60
C SER A 317 50.22 16.89 -22.34
N PHE A 318 50.13 15.58 -22.59
CA PHE A 318 50.87 14.91 -23.65
C PHE A 318 50.02 13.80 -24.25
N ILE A 319 49.73 13.95 -25.55
CA ILE A 319 49.20 12.91 -26.43
C ILE A 319 50.40 12.20 -27.04
N PRO A 320 50.53 10.87 -26.91
CA PRO A 320 51.26 10.09 -27.89
C PRO A 320 50.29 9.25 -28.72
N ASN A 321 50.38 9.51 -30.02
CA ASN A 321 49.91 8.69 -31.11
C ASN A 321 50.41 7.24 -30.95
N ILE A 322 49.52 6.26 -30.73
CA ILE A 322 49.87 4.84 -30.68
C ILE A 322 49.23 4.15 -31.88
N ALA A 323 50.08 3.68 -32.78
CA ALA A 323 49.77 2.85 -33.93
C ALA A 323 49.24 1.47 -33.50
N LEU A 324 48.22 0.99 -34.21
CA LEU A 324 47.67 -0.35 -34.13
C LEU A 324 48.72 -1.42 -34.49
N PRO A 325 48.91 -2.49 -33.69
CA PRO A 325 49.48 -3.73 -34.16
C PRO A 325 48.41 -4.64 -34.79
N PRO A 326 48.74 -5.45 -35.83
CA PRO A 326 47.81 -6.40 -36.45
C PRO A 326 47.58 -7.65 -35.57
N PRO A 327 46.44 -8.35 -35.74
CA PRO A 327 46.05 -9.47 -34.89
C PRO A 327 46.84 -10.76 -35.20
N PRO A 328 47.15 -11.60 -34.19
CA PRO A 328 47.72 -12.91 -34.43
C PRO A 328 46.67 -13.91 -34.91
N LEU A 329 47.02 -14.68 -35.94
CA LEU A 329 46.27 -15.83 -36.45
C LEU A 329 46.28 -16.96 -35.41
N ILE A 330 45.11 -17.33 -34.90
CA ILE A 330 44.94 -18.49 -34.02
C ILE A 330 44.78 -19.74 -34.88
N SER A 331 45.84 -20.55 -34.90
CA SER A 331 45.88 -21.90 -35.47
C SER A 331 45.18 -22.87 -34.52
N VAL A 332 44.15 -23.56 -35.02
CA VAL A 332 43.39 -24.59 -34.30
C VAL A 332 44.08 -25.94 -34.46
N PRO A 333 44.45 -26.68 -33.38
CA PRO A 333 44.81 -28.08 -33.50
C PRO A 333 43.58 -29.01 -33.36
N PRO A 334 43.59 -30.18 -34.02
CA PRO A 334 42.46 -31.11 -34.01
C PRO A 334 42.39 -31.92 -32.71
N PHE A 335 41.20 -31.98 -32.11
CA PHE A 335 40.91 -32.87 -30.99
C PHE A 335 40.92 -34.34 -31.46
N THR A 336 41.84 -35.11 -30.90
CA THR A 336 41.89 -36.56 -31.04
C THR A 336 41.17 -37.15 -29.84
N MET A 337 40.09 -37.91 -30.08
CA MET A 337 39.50 -38.77 -29.07
C MET A 337 40.52 -39.84 -28.67
N ASN A 338 40.69 -40.08 -27.37
CA ASN A 338 40.90 -41.41 -26.80
C ASN A 338 40.74 -41.38 -25.27
N SER A 339 39.82 -42.23 -24.81
CA SER A 339 39.72 -42.77 -23.45
C SER A 339 40.90 -43.73 -23.20
N PRO A 340 41.38 -44.00 -21.97
CA PRO A 340 40.63 -44.87 -21.05
C PRO A 340 40.76 -44.59 -19.53
N LEU A 341 39.82 -45.21 -18.82
CA LEU A 341 39.76 -45.63 -17.41
C LEU A 341 41.13 -45.87 -16.72
N PRO A 342 41.24 -45.63 -15.40
CA PRO A 342 41.09 -46.76 -14.47
C PRO A 342 40.32 -46.45 -13.18
N ALA A 343 39.84 -47.53 -12.57
CA ALA A 343 39.25 -47.62 -11.25
C ALA A 343 40.30 -47.54 -10.13
N SER A 344 39.91 -47.03 -8.95
CA SER A 344 39.97 -47.71 -7.64
C SER A 344 40.03 -46.74 -6.46
N ASP A 345 39.03 -46.92 -5.59
CA ASP A 345 39.06 -46.95 -4.11
C ASP A 345 39.49 -45.79 -3.20
N SER A 346 38.66 -45.75 -2.13
CA SER A 346 38.96 -45.43 -0.73
C SER A 346 38.83 -43.99 -0.22
N MET A 347 37.74 -43.82 0.55
CA MET A 347 37.73 -43.43 1.97
C MET A 347 38.58 -42.21 2.37
N ILE A 348 37.91 -41.14 2.80
CA ILE A 348 38.01 -40.58 4.17
C ILE A 348 36.85 -39.59 4.35
N THR A 349 35.94 -39.97 5.23
CA THR A 349 35.00 -39.10 5.94
C THR A 349 35.74 -38.44 7.09
N GLU A 350 35.81 -37.11 7.12
CA GLU A 350 36.12 -36.37 8.34
C GLU A 350 34.93 -35.51 8.75
N SER A 351 34.26 -36.01 9.79
CA SER A 351 33.31 -35.31 10.62
C SER A 351 34.06 -34.44 11.63
N ILE A 352 33.81 -33.14 11.65
CA ILE A 352 34.18 -32.29 12.78
C ILE A 352 32.98 -32.23 13.72
N THR A 353 32.99 -33.15 14.69
CA THR A 353 32.29 -33.09 15.97
C THR A 353 33.22 -32.41 16.98
N GLU A 354 32.81 -31.27 17.54
CA GLU A 354 33.40 -30.75 18.78
C GLU A 354 32.32 -30.54 19.84
N SER A 355 32.52 -31.26 20.94
CA SER A 355 31.70 -31.42 22.14
C SER A 355 31.75 -30.17 23.01
N ILE A 356 30.60 -29.57 23.37
CA ILE A 356 29.93 -29.69 24.68
C ILE A 356 30.88 -29.71 25.89
N ASN A 357 31.05 -28.56 26.53
CA ASN A 357 31.27 -28.47 27.99
C ASN A 357 29.96 -28.06 28.64
N MET A 358 29.44 -28.93 29.51
CA MET A 358 28.29 -28.68 30.37
C MET A 358 28.72 -27.86 31.58
N THR A 359 27.97 -26.81 31.89
CA THR A 359 27.88 -26.31 33.27
C THR A 359 26.40 -26.14 33.57
N THR A 360 25.90 -27.11 34.31
CA THR A 360 24.53 -27.23 34.78
C THR A 360 24.38 -26.36 36.02
N GLU A 361 23.72 -25.21 35.89
CA GLU A 361 23.01 -24.63 37.03
C GLU A 361 21.57 -24.30 36.63
N SER A 362 20.69 -24.98 37.36
CA SER A 362 19.25 -24.98 37.29
C SER A 362 18.70 -23.70 37.93
N ILE A 363 18.05 -22.84 37.16
CA ILE A 363 16.89 -22.08 37.65
C ILE A 363 15.80 -22.09 36.58
N THR A 364 14.72 -22.73 36.98
CA THR A 364 13.40 -22.88 36.34
C THR A 364 12.68 -21.54 36.28
N GLU A 365 12.33 -21.03 35.09
CA GLU A 365 11.02 -20.38 34.81
C GLU A 365 10.89 -19.77 33.39
N SER A 366 9.71 -20.00 32.80
CA SER A 366 9.01 -19.14 31.83
C SER A 366 9.24 -19.25 30.30
N ALA A 367 8.62 -20.29 29.73
CA ALA A 367 7.61 -20.24 28.66
C ALA A 367 7.76 -19.28 27.42
N LYS A 368 8.07 -19.91 26.28
CA LYS A 368 7.52 -19.64 24.93
C LYS A 368 7.59 -18.18 24.41
N THR A 369 8.75 -17.55 24.51
CA THR A 369 9.10 -16.45 23.61
C THR A 369 9.11 -16.99 22.18
N ALA A 370 8.17 -16.55 21.34
CA ALA A 370 8.24 -16.78 19.91
C ALA A 370 9.62 -16.31 19.44
N THR A 371 10.45 -17.23 18.96
CA THR A 371 11.79 -16.95 18.47
C THR A 371 11.67 -15.96 17.32
N GLU A 372 11.74 -14.66 17.62
CA GLU A 372 11.78 -13.63 16.60
C GLU A 372 13.04 -13.86 15.80
N SER A 373 12.87 -14.19 14.52
CA SER A 373 14.00 -14.43 13.63
C SER A 373 14.83 -13.15 13.49
N ARG A 374 16.04 -13.16 14.08
CA ARG A 374 17.05 -12.12 13.90
C ARG A 374 17.47 -12.12 12.43
N LYS A 375 17.47 -10.94 11.81
CA LYS A 375 17.93 -10.72 10.44
C LYS A 375 19.18 -9.88 10.45
N VAL A 376 20.00 -10.10 9.43
CA VAL A 376 21.23 -9.35 9.17
C VAL A 376 21.16 -8.81 7.75
N LEU A 377 21.34 -7.50 7.61
CA LEU A 377 21.44 -6.80 6.33
C LEU A 377 22.78 -6.08 6.29
N VAL A 378 23.52 -6.25 5.19
CA VAL A 378 24.75 -5.50 4.95
C VAL A 378 24.41 -4.34 4.02
N LEU A 379 24.64 -3.11 4.49
CA LEU A 379 24.42 -1.88 3.73
C LEU A 379 25.61 -1.61 2.79
N GLY A 380 25.41 -0.74 1.80
CA GLY A 380 26.41 -0.38 0.79
C GLY A 380 27.69 0.25 1.35
N ASN A 381 27.63 0.83 2.54
CA ASN A 381 28.80 1.33 3.28
C ASN A 381 29.53 0.23 4.09
N GLY A 382 29.13 -1.04 3.95
CA GLY A 382 29.68 -2.16 4.72
C GLY A 382 29.09 -2.35 6.11
N THR A 383 28.22 -1.44 6.59
CA THR A 383 27.61 -1.56 7.91
C THR A 383 26.68 -2.77 7.96
N ARG A 384 26.96 -3.68 8.91
CA ARG A 384 26.16 -4.86 9.19
C ARG A 384 25.05 -4.49 10.18
N LEU A 385 23.84 -4.34 9.67
CA LEU A 385 22.65 -4.00 10.44
C LEU A 385 21.89 -5.26 10.85
N GLU A 386 21.74 -5.46 12.16
CA GLU A 386 20.97 -6.56 12.70
C GLU A 386 19.65 -6.05 13.28
N PHE A 387 18.54 -6.69 12.91
CA PHE A 387 17.20 -6.26 13.28
C PHE A 387 16.22 -7.43 13.40
N PHE A 388 15.14 -7.21 14.14
CA PHE A 388 14.04 -8.16 14.29
C PHE A 388 12.86 -7.75 13.41
N ASN A 389 11.89 -8.65 13.22
CA ASN A 389 10.69 -8.33 12.45
C ASN A 389 9.84 -7.22 13.11
N SER A 390 9.92 -7.10 14.43
CA SER A 390 9.31 -6.04 15.25
C SER A 390 9.93 -4.66 15.00
N ASP A 391 11.21 -4.59 14.63
CA ASP A 391 11.91 -3.34 14.28
C ASP A 391 11.50 -2.78 12.92
N VAL A 392 10.81 -3.56 12.07
CA VAL A 392 10.47 -3.18 10.69
C VAL A 392 9.13 -2.44 10.67
N PRO A 393 9.11 -1.12 10.39
CA PRO A 393 7.88 -0.37 10.31
C PRO A 393 7.06 -0.77 9.08
N CYS A 394 5.78 -0.39 9.08
CA CYS A 394 4.93 -0.53 7.90
C CYS A 394 5.57 0.22 6.71
N PRO A 395 5.57 -0.38 5.50
CA PRO A 395 6.18 0.25 4.35
C PRO A 395 5.47 1.58 4.05
N PRO A 396 6.22 2.69 3.92
CA PRO A 396 5.63 3.99 3.64
C PRO A 396 4.99 4.01 2.25
N SER A 397 3.92 4.78 2.11
CA SER A 397 3.29 5.02 0.80
C SER A 397 4.17 5.99 0.00
N LEU A 398 4.96 5.46 -0.94
CA LEU A 398 5.85 6.24 -1.78
C LEU A 398 5.33 6.33 -3.22
N SER A 399 5.64 7.45 -3.89
CA SER A 399 5.39 7.63 -5.31
C SER A 399 6.52 8.44 -5.94
N PHE A 400 7.10 7.90 -7.01
CA PHE A 400 8.17 8.54 -7.79
C PHE A 400 7.70 8.99 -9.17
N ALA A 401 6.38 9.10 -9.37
CA ALA A 401 5.82 9.43 -10.68
C ALA A 401 6.25 10.80 -11.22
N LYS A 402 6.63 11.73 -10.33
CA LYS A 402 7.06 13.09 -10.67
C LYS A 402 8.57 13.32 -10.54
N ASP A 403 9.29 12.43 -9.87
CA ASP A 403 10.69 12.66 -9.48
C ASP A 403 11.49 11.35 -9.57
N ILE A 404 11.87 11.00 -10.79
CA ILE A 404 12.77 9.88 -11.09
C ILE A 404 14.19 10.13 -10.56
N PRO A 405 14.76 11.35 -10.61
CA PRO A 405 16.06 11.61 -9.99
C PRO A 405 16.08 11.26 -8.50
N LYS A 406 15.03 11.60 -7.74
CA LYS A 406 14.89 11.17 -6.34
C LYS A 406 14.86 9.65 -6.20
N LEU A 407 14.16 8.94 -7.08
CA LEU A 407 14.19 7.47 -7.09
C LEU A 407 15.63 6.96 -7.25
N GLY A 408 16.41 7.55 -8.17
CA GLY A 408 17.83 7.23 -8.35
C GLY A 408 18.66 7.43 -7.08
N ARG A 409 18.45 8.53 -6.34
CA ARG A 409 19.17 8.85 -5.10
C ARG A 409 18.80 7.97 -3.89
N VAL A 410 17.62 7.36 -3.86
CA VAL A 410 17.20 6.48 -2.74
C VAL A 410 17.26 4.98 -3.08
N TRP A 411 17.63 4.63 -4.30
CA TRP A 411 17.56 3.25 -4.79
C TRP A 411 18.67 2.36 -4.25
N ASP A 412 19.94 2.77 -4.40
CA ASP A 412 21.13 1.96 -4.13
C ASP A 412 22.10 2.73 -3.22
N ASP A 413 22.40 2.17 -2.05
CA ASP A 413 23.28 2.74 -1.04
C ASP A 413 24.77 2.52 -1.31
N ALA A 414 25.12 1.73 -2.32
CA ALA A 414 26.51 1.58 -2.77
C ALA A 414 26.98 2.74 -3.65
N ARG A 415 26.08 3.63 -4.08
CA ARG A 415 26.40 4.74 -4.98
C ARG A 415 26.73 6.02 -4.21
N PRO A 416 27.66 6.87 -4.70
CA PRO A 416 27.98 8.14 -4.07
C PRO A 416 26.82 9.14 -4.09
N GLU A 417 25.88 9.00 -5.03
CA GLU A 417 24.67 9.83 -5.16
C GLU A 417 23.56 9.45 -4.15
N PHE A 418 23.79 8.41 -3.35
CA PHE A 418 22.81 7.95 -2.38
C PHE A 418 22.54 9.04 -1.33
N SER A 419 21.27 9.32 -1.06
CA SER A 419 20.85 10.31 -0.07
C SER A 419 20.12 9.66 1.11
N PRO A 420 20.83 9.34 2.22
CA PRO A 420 20.24 8.71 3.40
C PRO A 420 19.09 9.53 4.03
N SER A 421 19.11 10.85 3.88
CA SER A 421 18.10 11.75 4.44
C SER A 421 16.75 11.67 3.70
N GLU A 422 16.77 11.34 2.41
CA GLU A 422 15.57 11.19 1.58
C GLU A 422 14.90 9.82 1.74
N CYS A 423 15.59 8.83 2.32
CA CYS A 423 15.06 7.49 2.57
C CYS A 423 13.95 7.53 3.64
N SER A 424 12.77 7.03 3.28
CA SER A 424 11.61 7.00 4.17
C SER A 424 11.62 5.82 5.15
N LEU A 425 12.33 4.74 4.82
CA LEU A 425 12.48 3.59 5.71
C LEU A 425 13.77 3.73 6.51
N LYS A 426 13.65 3.74 7.84
CA LYS A 426 14.78 3.73 8.77
C LYS A 426 14.60 2.58 9.76
N ILE A 427 15.66 1.80 9.97
CA ILE A 427 15.69 0.71 10.95
C ILE A 427 16.84 1.00 11.91
N LYS A 428 16.55 1.13 13.20
CA LYS A 428 17.53 1.52 14.25
C LYS A 428 18.33 2.78 13.87
N GLY A 429 17.63 3.78 13.33
CA GLY A 429 18.25 5.04 12.86
C GLY A 429 18.98 4.98 11.51
N ASN A 430 19.21 3.79 10.95
CA ASN A 430 19.91 3.63 9.67
C ASN A 430 18.92 3.71 8.50
N ALA A 431 19.25 4.54 7.51
CA ALA A 431 18.48 4.66 6.28
C ALA A 431 18.60 3.39 5.42
N ILE A 432 17.47 2.86 4.97
CA ILE A 432 17.43 1.63 4.16
C ILE A 432 17.07 1.98 2.72
N ALA A 433 18.00 1.76 1.80
CA ALA A 433 17.79 1.93 0.37
C ALA A 433 16.68 1.02 -0.17
N LEU A 434 15.98 1.46 -1.21
CA LEU A 434 14.86 0.70 -1.80
C LEU A 434 15.29 -0.67 -2.30
N LYS A 435 16.52 -0.83 -2.80
CA LYS A 435 17.07 -2.10 -3.28
C LYS A 435 17.02 -3.22 -2.23
N HIS A 436 17.12 -2.89 -0.95
CA HIS A 436 17.13 -3.85 0.16
C HIS A 436 15.74 -4.23 0.68
N TRP A 437 14.69 -3.55 0.23
CA TRP A 437 13.32 -3.78 0.73
C TRP A 437 12.84 -5.23 0.59
N PRO A 438 13.12 -5.98 -0.50
CA PRO A 438 12.76 -7.38 -0.58
C PRO A 438 13.34 -8.20 0.57
N VAL A 439 14.60 -7.98 0.96
CA VAL A 439 15.26 -8.73 2.05
C VAL A 439 14.64 -8.38 3.40
N VAL A 440 14.35 -7.09 3.61
CA VAL A 440 13.67 -6.61 4.83
C VAL A 440 12.29 -7.26 4.98
N TYR A 441 11.51 -7.33 3.89
CA TYR A 441 10.09 -7.72 3.91
C TYR A 441 9.77 -9.16 3.43
N SER A 442 10.73 -9.97 2.93
CA SER A 442 10.43 -11.24 2.24
C SER A 442 9.93 -12.41 3.10
N TYR A 443 10.18 -12.41 4.41
CA TYR A 443 10.05 -13.62 5.25
C TYR A 443 8.87 -13.64 6.21
N SER A 444 8.31 -12.48 6.56
CA SER A 444 6.99 -12.46 7.17
C SER A 444 5.98 -12.72 6.05
N HIS A 445 4.93 -13.51 6.29
CA HIS A 445 3.72 -13.52 5.46
C HIS A 445 3.00 -12.16 5.54
N ASP A 446 3.77 -11.10 5.36
CA ASP A 446 3.39 -9.76 5.65
C ASP A 446 2.52 -9.28 4.51
N GLN A 447 1.25 -9.11 4.83
CA GLN A 447 0.33 -8.43 3.94
C GLN A 447 0.87 -7.03 3.58
N ARG A 448 1.74 -6.45 4.45
CA ARG A 448 2.49 -5.22 4.21
C ARG A 448 3.32 -5.27 2.92
N TRP A 449 4.08 -6.35 2.67
CA TRP A 449 4.90 -6.46 1.46
C TRP A 449 4.06 -6.64 0.20
N ARG A 450 2.97 -7.42 0.29
CA ARG A 450 2.12 -7.76 -0.85
C ARG A 450 1.60 -6.52 -1.59
N GLY A 451 1.21 -5.47 -0.85
CA GLY A 451 0.73 -4.21 -1.44
C GLY A 451 1.83 -3.40 -2.13
N THR A 452 3.02 -3.35 -1.53
CA THR A 452 4.13 -2.51 -1.99
C THR A 452 4.98 -3.18 -3.08
N LYS A 453 5.01 -4.52 -3.14
CA LYS A 453 5.85 -5.28 -4.06
C LYS A 453 5.65 -4.89 -5.53
N GLY A 454 4.41 -4.66 -5.97
CA GLY A 454 4.13 -4.30 -7.37
C GLY A 454 4.66 -2.91 -7.75
N ALA A 455 4.60 -1.95 -6.82
CA ALA A 455 5.17 -0.63 -7.00
C ALA A 455 6.70 -0.70 -6.97
N TRP A 456 7.26 -1.43 -6.00
CA TRP A 456 8.70 -1.69 -5.91
C TRP A 456 9.27 -2.34 -7.17
N ASP A 457 8.60 -3.39 -7.70
CA ASP A 457 9.01 -4.04 -8.94
C ASP A 457 9.04 -3.03 -10.08
N THR A 458 8.16 -2.04 -10.11
CA THR A 458 8.16 -0.99 -11.14
C THR A 458 9.31 0.00 -10.94
N TRP A 459 9.56 0.42 -9.70
CA TRP A 459 10.68 1.31 -9.35
C TRP A 459 12.02 0.68 -9.69
N LYS A 460 12.18 -0.62 -9.42
CA LYS A 460 13.40 -1.38 -9.69
C LYS A 460 13.92 -1.16 -11.10
N TRP A 461 13.08 -1.41 -12.10
CA TRP A 461 13.54 -1.37 -13.50
C TRP A 461 13.87 0.04 -13.96
N ILE A 462 13.16 1.04 -13.45
CA ILE A 462 13.44 2.44 -13.78
C ILE A 462 14.74 2.86 -13.13
N ALA A 463 14.93 2.55 -11.85
CA ALA A 463 16.13 2.90 -11.13
C ALA A 463 17.38 2.21 -11.71
N GLU A 464 17.29 0.90 -12.01
CA GLU A 464 18.37 0.16 -12.67
C GLU A 464 18.72 0.76 -14.04
N ARG A 465 17.71 1.10 -14.87
CA ARG A 465 17.97 1.73 -16.18
C ARG A 465 18.57 3.14 -16.03
N TYR A 466 18.02 3.93 -15.11
CA TYR A 466 18.52 5.27 -14.78
C TYR A 466 19.97 5.22 -14.31
N HIS A 467 20.35 4.17 -13.57
CA HIS A 467 21.70 3.98 -13.07
C HIS A 467 22.70 3.44 -14.10
N GLN A 468 22.23 2.77 -15.16
CA GLN A 468 23.06 2.31 -16.28
C GLN A 468 23.49 3.43 -17.23
N SER A 469 22.90 4.61 -17.12
CA SER A 469 23.13 5.75 -18.00
C SER A 469 23.36 7.02 -17.19
N THR A 470 23.80 8.09 -17.84
CA THR A 470 23.77 9.43 -17.25
C THR A 470 22.33 9.95 -17.25
N PRO A 471 21.96 10.88 -16.36
CA PRO A 471 20.63 11.49 -16.36
C PRO A 471 20.24 12.06 -17.72
N GLU A 472 21.18 12.67 -18.43
CA GLU A 472 20.99 13.26 -19.75
C GLU A 472 20.66 12.19 -20.78
N ASN A 473 21.49 11.13 -20.86
CA ASN A 473 21.30 10.02 -21.80
C ASN A 473 20.00 9.26 -21.51
N PHE A 474 19.65 9.11 -20.23
CA PHE A 474 18.38 8.52 -19.83
C PHE A 474 17.23 9.33 -20.42
N TRP A 475 17.21 10.65 -20.19
CA TRP A 475 16.11 11.47 -20.69
C TRP A 475 16.11 11.61 -22.21
N GLU A 476 17.26 11.54 -22.89
CA GLU A 476 17.34 11.45 -24.34
C GLU A 476 16.70 10.17 -24.88
N GLU A 477 16.95 9.01 -24.25
CA GLU A 477 16.30 7.74 -24.60
C GLU A 477 14.78 7.79 -24.36
N PHE A 478 14.36 8.45 -23.29
CA PHE A 478 12.96 8.53 -22.86
C PHE A 478 12.30 9.86 -23.25
N ARG A 479 12.55 10.36 -24.47
CA ARG A 479 11.79 11.45 -25.10
C ARG A 479 10.71 10.91 -26.03
N ASP A 480 9.58 11.61 -26.08
CA ASP A 480 8.54 11.35 -27.07
C ASP A 480 8.89 11.94 -28.45
N GLU A 481 8.08 11.63 -29.47
CA GLU A 481 8.23 12.15 -30.83
C GLU A 481 8.17 13.69 -30.90
N HIS A 482 7.66 14.34 -29.86
CA HIS A 482 7.58 15.79 -29.73
C HIS A 482 8.74 16.39 -28.92
N GLY A 483 9.72 15.58 -28.51
CA GLY A 483 10.89 16.00 -27.74
C GLY A 483 10.66 16.20 -26.23
N HIS A 484 9.46 15.93 -25.71
CA HIS A 484 9.16 16.01 -24.29
C HIS A 484 9.58 14.73 -23.57
N THR A 485 9.97 14.86 -22.30
CA THR A 485 10.27 13.70 -21.45
C THR A 485 9.02 12.84 -21.24
N MET A 486 9.14 11.54 -21.47
CA MET A 486 8.05 10.59 -21.27
C MET A 486 7.58 10.56 -19.81
N SER A 487 6.27 10.38 -19.61
CA SER A 487 5.73 10.16 -18.27
C SER A 487 6.27 8.86 -17.64
N PHE A 488 6.33 8.79 -16.31
CA PHE A 488 6.74 7.60 -15.56
C PHE A 488 6.03 6.31 -16.02
N THR A 489 4.72 6.39 -16.28
CA THR A 489 3.92 5.26 -16.77
C THR A 489 4.32 4.82 -18.17
N ALA A 490 4.66 5.79 -19.04
CA ALA A 490 5.11 5.50 -20.41
C ALA A 490 6.50 4.85 -20.41
N ILE A 491 7.43 5.36 -19.59
CA ILE A 491 8.76 4.75 -19.36
C ILE A 491 8.59 3.31 -18.84
N THR A 492 7.76 3.11 -17.83
CA THR A 492 7.47 1.77 -17.27
C THR A 492 6.97 0.81 -18.36
N ARG A 493 6.05 1.26 -19.23
CA ARG A 493 5.48 0.44 -20.30
C ARG A 493 6.55 0.07 -21.33
N MET A 494 7.40 1.02 -21.71
CA MET A 494 8.49 0.78 -22.66
C MET A 494 9.50 -0.22 -22.09
N LEU A 495 9.95 -0.04 -20.85
CA LEU A 495 10.86 -0.97 -20.17
C LEU A 495 10.26 -2.38 -19.99
N ARG A 496 8.95 -2.49 -19.78
CA ARG A 496 8.26 -3.80 -19.75
C ARG A 496 8.24 -4.46 -21.12
N LYS A 497 7.99 -3.69 -22.18
CA LYS A 497 8.00 -4.17 -23.57
C LYS A 497 9.39 -4.67 -23.95
N GLN A 498 10.43 -3.85 -23.74
CA GLN A 498 11.83 -4.21 -24.01
C GLN A 498 12.25 -5.51 -23.32
N ARG A 499 11.91 -5.68 -22.03
CA ARG A 499 12.21 -6.93 -21.31
C ARG A 499 11.45 -8.14 -21.84
N THR A 500 10.19 -7.95 -22.21
CA THR A 500 9.40 -9.03 -22.81
C THR A 500 10.02 -9.49 -24.13
N GLU A 501 10.46 -8.55 -24.96
CA GLU A 501 11.16 -8.84 -26.22
C GLU A 501 12.53 -9.49 -25.98
N ALA A 502 13.30 -9.02 -25.00
CA ALA A 502 14.59 -9.61 -24.64
C ALA A 502 14.42 -11.06 -24.13
N ASP A 503 13.46 -11.30 -23.23
CA ASP A 503 13.12 -12.63 -22.74
C ASP A 503 12.70 -13.55 -23.90
N GLN A 504 11.93 -13.04 -24.87
CA GLN A 504 11.53 -13.79 -26.06
C GLN A 504 12.71 -14.13 -26.97
N ARG A 505 13.60 -13.17 -27.26
CA ARG A 505 14.81 -13.42 -28.06
C ARG A 505 15.70 -14.48 -27.42
N LEU A 506 15.88 -14.41 -26.11
CA LEU A 506 16.70 -15.36 -25.37
C LEU A 506 16.07 -16.77 -25.41
N VAL A 507 14.74 -16.87 -25.27
CA VAL A 507 14.02 -18.15 -25.44
C VAL A 507 14.18 -18.69 -26.84
N GLN A 508 14.05 -17.84 -27.87
CA GLN A 508 14.21 -18.25 -29.26
C GLN A 508 15.64 -18.77 -29.52
N GLN A 509 16.67 -18.06 -29.07
CA GLN A 509 18.06 -18.51 -29.17
C GLN A 509 18.29 -19.87 -28.51
N GLN A 510 17.71 -20.08 -27.32
CA GLN A 510 17.82 -21.36 -26.62
C GLN A 510 17.05 -22.48 -27.31
N GLN A 511 15.91 -22.17 -27.91
CA GLN A 511 15.12 -23.13 -28.69
C GLN A 511 15.86 -23.53 -29.97
N GLU A 512 16.52 -22.58 -30.64
CA GLU A 512 17.38 -22.84 -31.81
C GLU A 512 18.60 -23.69 -31.46
N GLN A 513 19.24 -23.43 -30.30
CA GLN A 513 20.42 -24.17 -29.85
C GLN A 513 20.12 -25.62 -29.43
N LEU A 514 19.00 -25.86 -28.73
CA LEU A 514 18.69 -27.17 -28.14
C LEU A 514 17.77 -28.02 -29.02
N GLY A 515 17.05 -27.41 -29.96
CA GLY A 515 16.10 -28.11 -30.82
C GLY A 515 15.06 -28.90 -30.02
N LEU A 516 15.05 -30.23 -30.18
CA LEU A 516 14.10 -31.13 -29.50
C LEU A 516 14.33 -31.23 -27.98
N GLU A 517 15.56 -31.05 -27.51
CA GLU A 517 15.92 -31.11 -26.09
C GLU A 517 15.40 -29.91 -25.29
N PHE A 518 14.96 -28.84 -25.96
CA PHE A 518 14.46 -27.62 -25.31
C PHE A 518 13.33 -27.92 -24.31
N SER A 519 12.36 -28.75 -24.73
CA SER A 519 11.22 -29.10 -23.88
C SER A 519 11.61 -30.01 -22.71
N GLN A 520 12.66 -30.82 -22.89
CA GLN A 520 13.20 -31.68 -21.84
C GLN A 520 13.96 -30.88 -20.80
N GLN A 521 14.81 -29.93 -21.21
CA GLN A 521 15.58 -29.08 -20.30
C GLN A 521 14.72 -28.03 -19.57
N TYR A 522 13.77 -27.42 -20.28
CA TYR A 522 12.91 -26.37 -19.73
C TYR A 522 11.52 -26.89 -19.39
N ASN A 523 11.43 -27.86 -18.47
CA ASN A 523 10.15 -28.33 -17.93
C ASN A 523 9.96 -28.03 -16.43
N VAL A 524 8.71 -28.01 -15.99
CA VAL A 524 8.31 -27.99 -14.58
C VAL A 524 7.34 -29.15 -14.36
N ARG A 525 7.77 -30.15 -13.58
CA ARG A 525 6.96 -31.34 -13.27
C ARG A 525 6.47 -32.06 -14.53
N GLY A 526 7.36 -32.26 -15.50
CA GLY A 526 7.08 -32.94 -16.76
C GLY A 526 6.28 -32.12 -17.78
N ARG A 527 5.93 -30.85 -17.49
CA ARG A 527 5.30 -29.94 -18.46
C ARG A 527 6.31 -28.94 -18.98
N ALA A 528 6.40 -28.80 -20.30
CA ALA A 528 7.22 -27.77 -20.93
C ALA A 528 6.84 -26.38 -20.41
N MET A 529 7.85 -25.58 -20.09
CA MET A 529 7.66 -24.23 -19.59
C MET A 529 7.25 -23.32 -20.76
N VAL A 530 6.12 -22.62 -20.62
CA VAL A 530 5.59 -21.76 -21.70
C VAL A 530 5.94 -20.29 -21.49
N ARG A 531 6.23 -19.87 -20.25
CA ARG A 531 6.46 -18.45 -19.94
C ARG A 531 7.90 -18.05 -20.25
N ALA A 532 8.08 -17.18 -21.23
CA ALA A 532 9.39 -16.69 -21.65
C ALA A 532 10.24 -16.15 -20.50
N SER A 533 9.67 -15.32 -19.62
CA SER A 533 10.38 -14.77 -18.46
C SER A 533 10.81 -15.81 -17.42
N ALA A 534 10.14 -16.96 -17.34
CA ALA A 534 10.55 -18.05 -16.46
C ALA A 534 11.69 -18.87 -17.08
N ILE A 535 11.67 -19.06 -18.40
CA ILE A 535 12.74 -19.71 -19.15
C ILE A 535 14.00 -18.84 -19.11
N ALA A 536 13.89 -17.54 -19.44
CA ALA A 536 15.00 -16.59 -19.41
C ALA A 536 15.69 -16.53 -18.04
N LYS A 537 14.91 -16.57 -16.95
CA LYS A 537 15.45 -16.68 -15.59
C LYS A 537 16.23 -17.96 -15.31
N ARG A 538 15.86 -19.10 -15.91
CA ARG A 538 16.62 -20.35 -15.77
C ARG A 538 17.90 -20.30 -16.59
N VAL A 539 17.84 -19.77 -17.81
CA VAL A 539 19.01 -19.59 -18.68
C VAL A 539 20.06 -18.74 -17.98
N GLY A 540 19.67 -17.59 -17.41
CA GLY A 540 20.60 -16.70 -16.70
C GLY A 540 21.23 -17.32 -15.44
N LYS A 541 20.60 -18.33 -14.83
CA LYS A 541 21.19 -19.07 -13.70
C LYS A 541 22.18 -20.13 -14.15
N ASN A 542 21.94 -20.75 -15.30
CA ASN A 542 22.78 -21.82 -15.83
C ASN A 542 23.98 -21.27 -16.63
N GLY A 543 23.91 -20.02 -17.09
CA GLY A 543 24.96 -19.35 -17.86
C GLY A 543 25.99 -18.56 -17.04
N GLN A 544 25.95 -18.62 -15.70
CA GLN A 544 27.09 -18.22 -14.87
C GLN A 544 28.04 -19.42 -14.77
N LEU A 545 28.89 -19.56 -15.78
CA LEU A 545 30.13 -20.34 -15.75
C LEU A 545 31.29 -19.43 -15.35
#